data_AF-A0A538GEF6-F1
#
_entry.id   AF-A0A538GEF6-F1
#
_cell.length_a   1.000
_cell.length_b   1.000
_cell.length_c   1.000
_cell.angle_alpha   90.00
_cell.angle_beta   90.00
_cell.angle_gamma   90.00
#
_symmetry.space_group_name_H-M   'P 1'
#
loop_
_entity.id
_entity.type
_entity.pdbx_description
1 polymer ?
#
loop_
_entity_poly.entity_id
_entity_poly.type
_entity_poly.pdbx_seq_one_letter_code
_entity_poly.pdbx_strand_id
1 'polypeptide(L)' 'DLPVIGVPLRSSLSVLDGLDALLAIAQMPPGVPVAAVGVDNARNAAALALRILNI' A
#
# COMPACT_ATOMS: atom_id res chain seq x y z
N ASP A 1 -11.35 13.05 -7.16
CA ASP A 1 -10.52 12.08 -6.40
C ASP A 1 -9.35 11.61 -7.21
N LEU A 2 -8.19 11.44 -6.56
CA LEU A 2 -6.98 10.89 -7.16
C LEU A 2 -6.77 9.46 -6.65
N PRO A 3 -6.15 8.56 -7.44
CA PRO A 3 -5.78 7.24 -6.97
C PRO A 3 -4.75 7.34 -5.83
N VAL A 4 -4.93 6.53 -4.79
CA VAL A 4 -4.03 6.45 -3.63
C VAL A 4 -3.35 5.09 -3.62
N ILE A 5 -2.03 5.08 -3.51
CA ILE A 5 -1.21 3.87 -3.37
C ILE A 5 -0.65 3.82 -1.95
N GLY A 6 -0.92 2.76 -1.22
CA GLY A 6 -0.44 2.54 0.14
C GLY A 6 0.74 1.58 0.17
N VAL A 7 1.81 1.96 0.87
CA VAL A 7 2.96 1.09 1.16
C VAL A 7 2.93 0.71 2.63
N PRO A 8 2.66 -0.55 2.97
CA PRO A 8 2.75 -0.99 4.36
C PRO A 8 4.20 -1.02 4.78
N LEU A 9 4.52 -0.34 5.88
CA LEU A 9 5.89 -0.27 6.41
C LEU A 9 6.00 -1.13 7.66
N ARG A 10 7.04 -1.94 7.73
CA ARG A 10 7.40 -2.62 8.97
C ARG A 10 8.04 -1.64 9.95
N SER A 11 7.73 -1.84 11.21
CA SER A 11 8.41 -1.20 12.34
C SER A 11 8.93 -2.27 13.30
N SER A 12 9.73 -1.86 14.28
CA SER A 12 10.15 -2.74 15.39
C SER A 12 8.98 -3.27 16.24
N LEU A 13 7.80 -2.64 16.12
CA LEU A 13 6.59 -3.03 16.82
C LEU A 13 5.62 -3.84 15.95
N SER A 14 5.98 -4.08 14.68
CA SER A 14 5.07 -4.72 13.74
C SER A 14 4.81 -6.18 14.08
N VAL A 15 3.54 -6.55 14.02
CA VAL A 15 3.10 -7.93 14.23
C VAL A 15 3.26 -8.73 12.93
N LEU A 16 3.83 -9.94 13.04
CA LEU A 16 4.00 -10.87 11.92
C LEU A 16 4.64 -10.21 10.69
N ASP A 17 5.74 -9.50 10.91
CA ASP A 17 6.54 -8.90 9.84
C ASP A 17 5.72 -7.92 8.97
N GLY A 18 4.90 -7.07 9.59
CA GLY A 18 4.16 -5.99 8.92
C GLY A 18 2.77 -6.38 8.42
N LEU A 19 2.25 -7.54 8.85
CA LEU A 19 0.88 -7.94 8.54
C LEU A 19 -0.15 -6.95 9.08
N ASP A 20 0.12 -6.38 10.25
CA ASP A 20 -0.69 -5.31 10.84
C ASP A 20 -0.79 -4.08 9.94
N ALA A 21 0.34 -3.59 9.45
CA ALA A 21 0.41 -2.47 8.50
C ALA A 21 -0.28 -2.82 7.19
N LEU A 22 -0.10 -4.04 6.68
CA LEU A 22 -0.74 -4.50 5.45
C LEU A 22 -2.27 -4.49 5.59
N LEU A 23 -2.81 -5.05 6.67
CA LEU A 23 -4.25 -5.10 6.90
C LEU A 23 -4.84 -3.71 7.15
N ALA A 24 -4.12 -2.82 7.83
CA ALA A 24 -4.54 -1.43 8.05
C ALA A 24 -4.69 -0.65 6.73
N ILE A 25 -3.94 -1.02 5.69
CA ILE A 25 -4.01 -0.37 4.36
C ILE A 25 -4.94 -1.12 3.41
N ALA A 26 -4.91 -2.45 3.39
CA ALA A 26 -5.62 -3.25 2.39
C ALA A 26 -7.12 -3.39 2.71
N GLN A 27 -7.52 -3.34 3.98
CA GLN A 27 -8.89 -3.59 4.43
C GLN A 27 -9.74 -2.31 4.44
N MET A 28 -9.74 -1.56 3.34
CA MET A 28 -10.55 -0.36 3.21
C MET A 28 -12.05 -0.70 3.04
N PRO A 29 -12.97 0.07 3.65
CA PRO A 29 -14.40 -0.11 3.45
C PRO A 29 -14.82 0.27 2.02
N PRO A 30 -15.98 -0.22 1.55
CA PRO A 30 -16.51 0.15 0.25
C PRO A 30 -16.65 1.67 0.08
N GLY A 31 -16.23 2.19 -1.08
CA GLY A 31 -16.32 3.61 -1.43
C GLY A 31 -15.04 4.43 -1.22
N VAL A 32 -14.03 3.91 -0.52
CA VAL A 32 -12.75 4.61 -0.29
C VAL A 32 -11.56 3.69 -0.63
N PRO A 33 -11.26 3.46 -1.93
CA PRO A 33 -10.27 2.49 -2.34
C PRO A 33 -8.82 2.97 -2.11
N VAL A 34 -7.95 2.03 -1.73
CA VAL A 34 -6.48 2.22 -1.65
C VAL A 34 -5.80 1.03 -2.33
N ALA A 35 -4.86 1.29 -3.25
CA ALA A 35 -4.06 0.24 -3.87
C ALA A 35 -2.87 -0.12 -2.95
N ALA A 36 -2.99 -1.23 -2.23
CA ALA A 36 -1.90 -1.74 -1.38
C ALA A 36 -0.86 -2.49 -2.20
N VAL A 37 0.43 -2.20 -1.98
CA VAL A 37 1.55 -3.01 -2.49
C VAL A 37 2.12 -3.90 -1.38
N GLY A 38 3.15 -4.69 -1.70
CA GLY A 38 3.84 -5.52 -0.71
C GLY A 38 4.49 -4.69 0.42
N VAL A 39 4.65 -5.33 1.57
CA VAL A 39 5.31 -4.75 2.75
C VAL A 39 6.73 -4.26 2.40
N ASP A 40 7.07 -3.05 2.83
CA ASP A 40 8.29 -2.28 2.53
C ASP A 40 8.60 -2.11 1.02
N ASN A 41 7.62 -2.34 0.14
CA ASN A 41 7.85 -2.36 -1.30
C ASN A 41 7.53 -1.03 -1.99
N ALA A 42 8.22 0.04 -1.59
CA ALA A 42 8.06 1.37 -2.18
C ALA A 42 8.39 1.41 -3.69
N ARG A 43 9.27 0.52 -4.17
CA ARG A 43 9.60 0.42 -5.60
C ARG A 43 8.39 -0.01 -6.44
N ASN A 44 7.64 -1.00 -5.98
CA ASN A 44 6.42 -1.41 -6.68
C ASN A 44 5.33 -0.33 -6.63
N ALA A 45 5.27 0.47 -5.56
CA ALA A 45 4.37 1.61 -5.52
C ALA A 45 4.71 2.66 -6.59
N ALA A 46 6.00 2.98 -6.76
CA ALA A 46 6.46 3.87 -7.83
C ALA A 46 6.17 3.27 -9.22
N ALA A 47 6.44 1.99 -9.43
CA ALA A 47 6.13 1.31 -10.69
C ALA A 47 4.62 1.30 -10.99
N LEU A 48 3.78 1.11 -9.98
CA LEU A 48 2.33 1.19 -10.13
C LEU A 48 1.88 2.62 -10.46
N ALA A 49 2.47 3.64 -9.82
CA ALA A 49 2.19 5.03 -10.13
C ALA A 49 2.53 5.36 -11.60
N LEU A 50 3.68 4.91 -12.10
CA LEU A 50 4.07 5.07 -13.50
C LEU A 50 3.05 4.40 -14.44
N ARG A 51 2.58 3.18 -14.12
CA ARG A 51 1.52 2.51 -14.89
C ARG A 51 0.19 3.27 -14.89
N ILE A 52 -0.17 3.91 -13.78
CA ILE A 52 -1.38 4.75 -13.69
C ILE A 52 -1.23 6.03 -14.53
N LEU A 53 -0.05 6.65 -14.50
CA LEU A 53 0.27 7.83 -15.30
C LEU A 53 0.52 7.51 -16.77
N ASN A 54 0.64 6.22 -17.10
CA ASN A 54 0.99 5.71 -18.43
C ASN A 54 2.34 6.26 -18.94
N ILE A 55 3.36 6.22 -18.07
CA ILE A 55 4.75 6.61 -18.33
C ILE A 55 5.66 5.38 -18.20
#